data_AF-A0A0F9FXL9-F1
#
_entry.id   AF-A0A0F9FXL9-F1
#
_cell.length_a   1.000
_cell.length_b   1.000
_cell.length_c   1.000
_cell.angle_alpha   90.00
_cell.angle_beta   90.00
_cell.angle_gamma   90.00
#
_symmetry.space_group_name_H-M   'P 1'
#
loop_
_entity.id
_entity.type
_entity.pdbx_description
1 polymer ?
#
loop_
_entity_poly.entity_id
_entity_poly.type
_entity_poly.pdbx_seq_one_letter_code
_entity_poly.pdbx_strand_id
1 'polypeptide(L)' 'MKSISKDLLKGKYVSFIDKRGTYRCQKVVSIRGNVLTVKDSQGKKQRIPLRTVRGRQLKKKLQPIEELIQ' A
#
# COMPACT_ATOMS: atom_id res chain seq x y z
N MET A 1 5.36 19.53 3.47
CA MET A 1 4.64 18.24 3.43
C MET A 1 5.11 17.38 4.58
N LYS A 2 4.24 16.94 5.49
CA LYS A 2 4.63 16.03 6.59
C LYS A 2 5.14 14.72 5.97
N SER A 3 6.42 14.41 6.14
CA SER A 3 6.98 13.11 5.76
C SER A 3 6.29 12.04 6.60
N ILE A 4 5.53 11.15 5.98
CA ILE A 4 4.94 10.01 6.68
C ILE A 4 6.10 9.18 7.23
N SER A 5 6.18 9.03 8.56
CA SER A 5 7.18 8.14 9.17
C SER A 5 7.01 6.74 8.59
N LYS A 6 8.12 6.16 8.11
CA LYS A 6 8.13 4.89 7.38
C LYS A 6 7.52 3.78 8.23
N ASP A 7 7.74 3.83 9.54
CA ASP A 7 7.23 2.84 10.51
C ASP A 7 5.70 2.79 10.55
N LEU A 8 5.03 3.90 10.24
CA LEU A 8 3.57 3.97 10.13
C LEU A 8 3.00 3.24 8.91
N LEU A 9 3.85 2.82 7.97
CA LEU A 9 3.44 2.06 6.78
C LEU A 9 3.32 0.56 7.06
N LYS A 10 3.98 0.02 8.10
CA LYS A 10 3.96 -1.42 8.38
C LYS A 10 2.53 -1.88 8.67
N GLY A 11 2.09 -2.94 7.98
CA GLY A 11 0.73 -3.48 8.08
C GLY A 11 -0.34 -2.66 7.35
N LYS A 12 0.01 -1.55 6.70
CA LYS A 12 -0.90 -0.72 5.91
C LYS A 12 -0.82 -1.09 4.43
N TYR A 13 -1.87 -0.74 3.68
CA TYR A 13 -1.85 -0.80 2.24
C TYR A 13 -1.22 0.46 1.68
N VAL A 14 -0.33 0.29 0.71
CA VAL A 14 0.33 1.40 0.01
C VAL A 14 0.05 1.28 -1.47
N SER A 15 -0.08 2.43 -2.10
CA SER A 15 -0.20 2.54 -3.54
C SER A 15 1.12 2.95 -4.19
N PHE A 16 1.46 2.30 -5.30
CA PHE A 16 2.69 2.55 -6.04
C PHE A 16 2.49 2.21 -7.52
N ILE A 17 3.37 2.73 -8.36
CA ILE A 17 3.45 2.37 -9.78
C ILE A 17 4.48 1.25 -9.91
N ASP A 18 4.08 0.12 -10.49
CA ASP A 18 5.00 -0.99 -10.72
C ASP A 18 5.92 -0.75 -11.93
N LYS A 19 6.83 -1.68 -12.20
CA LYS A 19 7.80 -1.58 -13.31
C LYS A 19 7.13 -1.51 -14.70
N ARG A 20 5.85 -1.88 -14.81
CA ARG A 20 5.07 -1.86 -16.04
C ARG A 20 4.21 -0.59 -16.15
N GLY A 21 4.39 0.38 -15.25
CA GLY A 21 3.57 1.59 -15.22
C GLY A 21 2.17 1.37 -14.63
N THR A 22 1.87 0.19 -14.08
CA THR A 22 0.54 -0.11 -13.55
C THR A 22 0.40 0.36 -12.11
N TYR A 23 -0.73 0.99 -11.78
CA TYR A 23 -1.05 1.35 -10.40
C TYR A 23 -1.39 0.09 -9.60
N ARG A 24 -0.70 -0.12 -8.49
CA ARG A 24 -0.88 -1.27 -7.60
C ARG A 24 -1.17 -0.80 -6.19
N CYS A 25 -2.01 -1.56 -5.49
CA CYS A 25 -2.21 -1.41 -4.06
C CYS A 25 -1.88 -2.73 -3.35
N GLN A 26 -0.94 -2.71 -2.41
CA GLN A 26 -0.47 -3.92 -1.72
C GLN A 26 -0.14 -3.62 -0.26
N LYS A 27 -0.18 -4.66 0.58
CA LYS A 27 0.05 -4.53 2.03
C LYS A 27 1.54 -4.56 2.35
N VAL A 28 2.05 -3.58 3.09
CA VAL A 28 3.42 -3.59 3.59
C VAL A 28 3.56 -4.60 4.72
N VAL A 29 4.46 -5.56 4.57
CA VAL A 29 4.73 -6.61 5.57
C VAL A 29 6.06 -6.41 6.29
N SER A 30 7.01 -5.73 5.67
CA SER A 30 8.32 -5.44 6.26
C SER A 30 8.91 -4.16 5.67
N ILE A 31 9.77 -3.50 6.45
CA ILE A 31 10.50 -2.29 6.06
C ILE A 31 11.97 -2.51 6.42
N ARG A 32 12.87 -2.26 5.47
CA ARG A 32 14.32 -2.30 5.68
C ARG A 32 14.97 -1.10 4.98
N GLY A 33 15.43 -0.12 5.75
CA GLY A 33 15.97 1.13 5.21
C GLY A 33 14.98 1.84 4.29
N ASN A 34 15.34 2.02 3.02
CA ASN A 34 14.49 2.64 1.99
C ASN A 34 13.73 1.63 1.11
N VAL A 35 13.64 0.37 1.54
CA VAL A 35 12.96 -0.69 0.80
C VAL A 35 11.78 -1.23 1.62
N LEU A 36 10.62 -1.33 0.95
CA LEU A 36 9.43 -1.95 1.49
C LEU A 36 9.27 -3.35 0.91
N THR A 37 8.90 -4.31 1.74
CA THR A 37 8.35 -5.58 1.28
C THR A 37 6.84 -5.48 1.34
N VAL A 38 6.20 -5.62 0.19
CA VAL A 38 4.74 -5.61 0.04
C VAL A 38 4.23 -7.00 -0.34
N LYS A 39 3.00 -7.31 0.05
CA LYS A 39 2.28 -8.57 -0.22
C LYS A 39 0.97 -8.25 -0.93
N ASP A 40 0.71 -8.91 -2.05
CA ASP A 40 -0.56 -8.77 -2.78
C ASP A 40 -1.68 -9.65 -2.19
N SER A 41 -2.87 -9.60 -2.80
CA SER A 41 -4.04 -10.37 -2.40
C SER A 41 -3.85 -11.88 -2.55
N GLN A 42 -3.03 -12.32 -3.51
CA GLN A 42 -2.68 -13.73 -3.73
C GLN A 42 -1.56 -14.20 -2.78
N GLY A 43 -0.98 -13.27 -2.03
CA GLY A 43 0.05 -13.50 -1.04
C GLY A 43 1.48 -13.49 -1.57
N LYS A 44 1.68 -13.16 -2.85
CA LYS A 44 3.01 -12.98 -3.44
C LYS A 44 3.65 -11.72 -2.86
N LYS A 45 4.93 -11.86 -2.50
CA LYS A 45 5.73 -10.78 -1.93
C LYS A 45 6.61 -10.16 -3.00
N GLN A 46 6.79 -8.85 -2.95
CA GLN A 46 7.79 -8.15 -3.74
C GLN A 46 8.40 -6.99 -2.97
N ARG A 47 9.59 -6.57 -3.41
CA ARG A 47 10.33 -5.45 -2.82
C ARG A 47 10.20 -4.23 -3.70
N ILE A 48 9.83 -3.11 -3.11
CA ILE A 48 9.70 -1.83 -3.81
C ILE A 48 10.51 -0.74 -3.08
N PRO A 49 11.15 0.19 -3.82
CA PRO A 49 11.75 1.37 -3.21
C PRO A 49 10.68 2.25 -2.57
N LEU A 50 10.95 2.83 -1.39
CA LEU A 50 10.02 3.74 -0.73
C LEU A 50 9.62 4.93 -1.62
N ARG A 51 10.54 5.41 -2.47
CA ARG A 51 10.30 6.51 -3.42
C ARG A 51 9.22 6.23 -4.46
N THR A 52 8.86 4.97 -4.70
CA THR A 52 7.78 4.62 -5.65
C THR A 52 6.40 4.69 -5.01
N VAL A 53 6.32 4.83 -3.69
CA VAL A 53 5.05 4.95 -2.97
C VAL A 53 4.43 6.31 -3.25
N ARG A 54 3.20 6.31 -3.73
CA ARG A 54 2.42 7.50 -4.06
C ARG A 54 1.44 7.88 -2.96
N GLY A 55 1.03 6.91 -2.14
CA GLY A 55 0.15 7.14 -1.02
C GLY A 55 0.02 5.94 -0.10
N ARG A 56 -0.55 6.18 1.07
CA ARG A 56 -1.04 5.12 1.96
C ARG A 56 -2.55 5.07 1.86
N GLN A 57 -3.11 3.86 1.81
CA GLN A 57 -4.54 3.68 1.86
C GLN A 57 -4.94 3.44 3.32
N LEU A 58 -5.74 4.36 3.85
CA LEU A 58 -6.35 4.20 5.16
C LEU A 58 -7.46 3.15 5.03
N LYS A 59 -7.66 2.32 6.07
CA LYS A 59 -8.81 1.42 6.13
C LYS A 59 -10.07 2.29 6.08
N LYS A 60 -10.83 2.21 4.99
CA LYS A 60 -12.20 2.71 4.98
C LYS A 60 -13.04 1.76 5.82
N LYS A 61 -14.02 2.28 6.56
CA LYS A 61 -15.08 1.44 7.14
C LYS A 61 -15.76 0.73 5.97
N LEU A 62 -15.94 -0.58 6.08
CA LEU A 62 -16.71 -1.33 5.10
C LEU A 62 -18.16 -0.88 5.25
N GLN A 63 -18.71 -0.31 4.18
CA GLN A 63 -20.15 -0.07 4.06
C GLN A 63 -20.75 -1.24 3.29
N PRO A 64 -21.94 -1.72 3.67
CA PRO A 64 -22.71 -2.65 2.86
C PRO A 64 -22.84 -2.15 1.42
N ILE A 65 -22.78 -3.06 0.45
CA ILE A 65 -22.91 -2.71 -0.98
C ILE A 65 -24.32 -2.15 -1.26
N GLU A 66 -25.33 -2.60 -0.52
CA GLU A 66 -26.71 -2.10 -0.66
C GLU A 66 -26.83 -0.59 -0.37
N GLU A 67 -26.00 -0.05 0.52
CA GLU A 67 -25.99 1.39 0.88
C GLU A 67 -25.31 2.29 -0.16
N LEU A 68 -24.59 1.71 -1.14
CA LEU A 68 -23.82 2.44 -2.16
C LEU A 68 -24.57 2.60 -3.50
N ILE A 69 -25.69 1.89 -3.68
CA ILE A 69 -26.47 1.83 -4.93
C ILE A 69 -27.77 2.65 -4.82
N GLN A 70 -28.09 3.22 -3.66
CA GLN A 70 -29.15 4.23 -3.49
C GLN A 70 -28.69 5.62 -3.92
#